data_AF-A0A924IVF2-F1
#
_entry.id   AF-A0A924IVF2-F1
#
_cell.length_a   1.000
_cell.length_b   1.000
_cell.length_c   1.000
_cell.angle_alpha   90.00
_cell.angle_beta   90.00
_cell.angle_gamma   90.00
#
_symmetry.space_group_name_H-M   'P 1'
#
loop_
_entity.id
_entity.type
_entity.pdbx_description
1 polymer ?
#
loop_
_entity_poly.entity_id
_entity_poly.type
_entity_poly.pdbx_seq_one_letter_code
_entity_poly.pdbx_strand_id
1 'polypeptide(L)'
;MKSLEDLKQDLLADGKIDAAEVAELEKHLYADGKIDTDEADFLFELNNAVSGNENAPEWEIFFIEAISGYLLDDVNSAGEIDEDEATWLHDKITGDGSIDATERNLLLHLSERSNNFPDHLAELLNSN
;
A
#
# COMPACT_ATOMS: atom_id res chain seq x y z
N MET A 1 -19.67 13.36 0.65
CA MET A 1 -18.61 12.35 0.56
C MET A 1 -18.00 12.28 1.95
N LYS A 2 -17.78 11.09 2.52
CA LYS A 2 -17.04 10.97 3.79
C LYS A 2 -15.61 11.47 3.56
N SER A 3 -14.98 12.07 4.56
CA SER A 3 -13.54 12.34 4.50
C SER A 3 -12.75 11.03 4.70
N LEU A 4 -11.46 11.01 4.33
CA LEU A 4 -10.57 9.87 4.61
C LEU A 4 -10.49 9.58 6.11
N GLU A 5 -10.51 10.62 6.95
CA GLU A 5 -10.50 10.47 8.41
C GLU A 5 -11.78 9.83 8.95
N ASP A 6 -12.96 10.21 8.43
CA ASP A 6 -14.22 9.54 8.82
C ASP A 6 -14.22 8.07 8.38
N LEU A 7 -13.70 7.80 7.18
CA LEU A 7 -13.59 6.44 6.65
C LEU A 7 -12.66 5.60 7.52
N LYS A 8 -11.50 6.14 7.92
CA LYS A 8 -10.56 5.49 8.85
C LYS A 8 -11.23 5.08 10.16
N GLN A 9 -12.02 5.98 10.76
CA GLN A 9 -12.67 5.71 12.04
C GLN A 9 -13.69 4.58 11.94
N ASP A 10 -14.45 4.53 10.86
CA ASP A 10 -15.42 3.47 10.62
C ASP A 10 -14.70 2.11 10.41
N LEU A 11 -13.66 2.11 9.57
CA LEU A 11 -12.89 0.91 9.21
C LEU A 11 -12.07 0.32 10.37
N LEU A 12 -11.53 1.17 11.24
CA LEU A 12 -10.75 0.72 12.39
C LEU A 12 -11.63 0.41 13.61
N ALA A 13 -12.95 0.55 13.51
CA ALA A 13 -13.85 0.40 14.66
C ALA A 13 -13.85 -1.02 15.25
N ASP A 14 -13.71 -2.04 14.41
CA ASP A 14 -13.60 -3.45 14.83
C ASP A 14 -12.16 -4.00 14.77
N GLY A 15 -11.21 -3.18 14.30
CA GLY A 15 -9.78 -3.45 14.26
C GLY A 15 -9.33 -4.30 13.08
N LYS A 16 -10.17 -4.58 12.09
CA LYS A 16 -9.81 -5.37 10.91
C LYS A 16 -10.44 -4.76 9.67
N ILE A 17 -9.96 -5.17 8.50
CA ILE A 17 -10.59 -4.82 7.23
C ILE A 17 -11.26 -6.05 6.65
N ASP A 18 -12.58 -5.99 6.45
CA ASP A 18 -13.36 -7.03 5.78
C ASP A 18 -13.56 -6.76 4.27
N ALA A 19 -14.09 -7.76 3.54
CA ALA A 19 -14.26 -7.64 2.09
C ALA A 19 -15.26 -6.54 1.67
N ALA A 20 -16.25 -6.21 2.50
CA ALA A 20 -17.20 -5.14 2.22
C ALA A 20 -16.54 -3.76 2.39
N GLU A 21 -15.67 -3.65 3.38
CA GLU A 21 -14.86 -2.46 3.65
C GLU A 21 -13.83 -2.20 2.56
N VAL A 22 -13.16 -3.25 2.05
CA VAL A 22 -12.30 -3.14 0.86
C VAL A 22 -13.06 -2.56 -0.34
N ALA A 23 -14.29 -3.03 -0.57
CA ALA A 23 -15.10 -2.52 -1.68
C ALA A 23 -15.53 -1.05 -1.48
N GLU A 24 -15.73 -0.60 -0.23
CA GLU A 24 -15.99 0.81 0.08
C GLU A 24 -14.74 1.66 -0.16
N LEU A 25 -13.56 1.16 0.24
CA LEU A 25 -12.25 1.79 0.03
C LEU A 25 -11.94 1.96 -1.45
N GLU A 26 -12.03 0.88 -2.23
CA GLU A 26 -11.76 0.89 -3.66
C GLU A 26 -12.61 1.95 -4.37
N LYS A 27 -13.89 2.02 -4.03
CA LYS A 27 -14.80 3.01 -4.61
C LYS A 27 -14.46 4.46 -4.22
N HIS A 28 -13.98 4.69 -3.01
CA HIS A 28 -13.65 6.04 -2.53
C HIS A 28 -12.31 6.52 -3.07
N LEU A 29 -11.27 5.67 -3.01
CA LEU A 29 -9.92 6.03 -3.45
C LEU A 29 -9.87 6.13 -4.98
N TYR A 30 -10.41 5.17 -5.73
CA TYR A 30 -10.43 5.26 -7.20
C TYR A 30 -11.53 6.17 -7.76
N ALA A 31 -12.13 7.07 -6.95
CA ALA A 31 -13.20 7.94 -7.42
C ALA A 31 -12.73 8.91 -8.52
N ASP A 32 -11.47 9.31 -8.51
CA ASP A 32 -10.85 10.14 -9.54
C ASP A 32 -10.13 9.32 -10.64
N GLY A 33 -10.11 8.00 -10.48
CA GLY A 33 -9.56 7.02 -11.42
C GLY A 33 -8.10 6.63 -11.19
N LYS A 34 -7.44 7.15 -10.15
CA LYS A 34 -6.06 6.78 -9.80
C LYS A 34 -5.87 6.81 -8.27
N ILE A 35 -4.69 6.41 -7.82
CA ILE A 35 -4.24 6.63 -6.45
C ILE A 35 -3.25 7.79 -6.48
N ASP A 36 -3.42 8.76 -5.60
CA ASP A 36 -2.43 9.81 -5.37
C ASP A 36 -1.59 9.58 -4.10
N THR A 37 -0.66 10.50 -3.81
CA THR A 37 0.23 10.37 -2.66
C THR A 37 -0.52 10.41 -1.32
N ASP A 38 -1.59 11.19 -1.19
CA ASP A 38 -2.37 11.28 0.05
C ASP A 38 -3.15 9.97 0.28
N GLU A 39 -3.65 9.36 -0.79
CA GLU A 39 -4.34 8.08 -0.75
C GLU A 39 -3.40 6.90 -0.52
N ALA A 40 -2.22 6.92 -1.12
CA ALA A 40 -1.17 5.92 -0.87
C ALA A 40 -0.68 5.99 0.58
N ASP A 41 -0.46 7.20 1.11
CA ASP A 41 -0.12 7.43 2.51
C ASP A 41 -1.22 6.89 3.44
N PHE A 42 -2.49 7.15 3.12
CA PHE A 42 -3.64 6.64 3.86
C PHE A 42 -3.71 5.11 3.89
N LEU A 43 -3.41 4.44 2.78
CA LEU A 43 -3.37 2.97 2.71
C LEU A 43 -2.31 2.39 3.65
N PHE A 44 -1.11 2.97 3.70
CA PHE A 44 -0.07 2.55 4.65
C PHE A 44 -0.50 2.76 6.10
N GLU A 45 -1.15 3.88 6.41
CA GLU A 45 -1.68 4.10 7.76
C GLU A 45 -2.72 3.06 8.18
N LEU A 46 -3.60 2.66 7.25
CA LEU A 46 -4.57 1.59 7.49
C LEU A 46 -3.89 0.23 7.67
N ASN A 47 -2.93 -0.10 6.80
CA ASN A 47 -2.20 -1.37 6.88
C ASN A 47 -1.53 -1.50 8.25
N ASN A 48 -0.82 -0.47 8.69
CA ASN A 48 -0.13 -0.46 9.99
C ASN A 48 -1.12 -0.58 11.16
N ALA A 49 -2.31 0.03 11.05
CA ALA A 49 -3.33 -0.03 12.09
C ALA A 49 -4.00 -1.41 12.22
N VAL A 50 -4.10 -2.16 11.12
CA VAL A 50 -4.75 -3.48 11.06
C VAL A 50 -3.75 -4.64 10.95
N SER A 51 -2.46 -4.34 10.99
CA SER A 51 -1.40 -5.34 10.87
C SER A 51 -1.48 -6.38 11.99
N GLY A 52 -1.35 -7.65 11.63
CA GLY A 52 -1.47 -8.78 12.56
C GLY A 52 -2.91 -9.19 12.93
N ASN A 53 -3.94 -8.49 12.44
CA ASN A 53 -5.33 -8.87 12.64
C ASN A 53 -5.84 -9.83 11.54
N GLU A 54 -7.02 -10.43 11.76
CA GLU A 54 -7.67 -11.33 10.79
C GLU A 54 -8.38 -10.54 9.68
N ASN A 55 -7.58 -9.81 8.88
CA ASN A 55 -8.07 -9.09 7.71
C ASN A 55 -8.52 -10.05 6.61
N ALA A 56 -9.47 -9.60 5.79
CA ALA A 56 -9.91 -10.33 4.62
C ALA A 56 -8.77 -10.44 3.58
N PRO A 57 -8.65 -11.55 2.84
CA PRO A 57 -7.61 -11.69 1.82
C PRO A 57 -7.71 -10.62 0.71
N GLU A 58 -8.91 -10.09 0.48
CA GLU A 58 -9.15 -8.98 -0.43
C GLU A 58 -8.39 -7.70 -0.03
N TRP A 59 -8.12 -7.50 1.27
CA TRP A 59 -7.36 -6.33 1.75
C TRP A 59 -5.92 -6.36 1.23
N GLU A 60 -5.24 -7.50 1.41
CA GLU A 60 -3.86 -7.67 0.93
C GLU A 60 -3.77 -7.48 -0.60
N ILE A 61 -4.69 -8.11 -1.34
CA ILE A 61 -4.73 -7.99 -2.81
C ILE A 61 -4.93 -6.53 -3.23
N PHE A 62 -5.89 -5.85 -2.60
CA PHE A 62 -6.20 -4.46 -2.89
C PHE A 62 -5.03 -3.53 -2.58
N PHE A 63 -4.43 -3.66 -1.40
CA PHE A 63 -3.29 -2.86 -0.98
C PHE A 63 -2.13 -3.00 -1.96
N ILE A 64 -1.79 -4.23 -2.33
CA ILE A 64 -0.67 -4.51 -3.25
C ILE A 64 -0.94 -3.89 -4.63
N GLU A 65 -2.12 -4.11 -5.21
CA GLU A 65 -2.44 -3.57 -6.54
C GLU A 65 -2.53 -2.04 -6.52
N ALA A 66 -3.06 -1.44 -5.46
CA ALA A 66 -3.19 0.01 -5.33
C ALA A 66 -1.83 0.72 -5.25
N ILE A 67 -0.94 0.26 -4.36
CA ILE A 67 0.40 0.83 -4.24
C ILE A 67 1.25 0.51 -5.47
N SER A 68 1.10 -0.68 -6.07
CA SER A 68 1.80 -1.01 -7.31
C SER A 68 1.36 -0.13 -8.48
N GLY A 69 0.07 0.17 -8.60
CA GLY A 69 -0.43 1.11 -9.60
C GLY A 69 0.08 2.53 -9.37
N TYR A 70 0.10 2.99 -8.11
CA TYR A 70 0.65 4.30 -7.75
C TYR A 70 2.12 4.45 -8.18
N LEU A 71 2.95 3.43 -7.95
CA LEU A 71 4.39 3.48 -8.25
C LEU A 71 4.72 3.16 -9.72
N LEU A 72 3.99 2.24 -10.36
CA LEU A 72 4.37 1.77 -11.70
C LEU A 72 3.61 2.47 -12.84
N ASP A 73 2.46 3.10 -12.57
CA ASP A 73 1.67 3.79 -13.60
C ASP A 73 1.87 5.32 -13.58
N ASP A 74 2.97 5.78 -12.98
CA ASP A 74 3.37 7.19 -12.94
C ASP A 74 3.76 7.72 -14.35
N VAL A 75 3.62 9.03 -14.54
CA VAL A 75 3.82 9.69 -15.86
C VAL A 75 5.30 9.86 -16.20
N ASN A 76 6.19 9.92 -15.22
CA ASN A 76 7.60 10.22 -15.38
C ASN A 76 8.44 8.96 -15.64
N SER A 77 8.08 7.83 -15.04
CA SER A 77 8.86 6.59 -14.98
C SER A 77 7.99 5.32 -15.06
N ALA A 78 6.93 5.35 -15.90
CA ALA A 78 6.04 4.21 -16.10
C ALA A 78 6.76 2.84 -16.21
N GLY A 79 6.45 1.95 -15.27
CA GLY A 79 6.99 0.59 -15.16
C GLY A 79 8.36 0.48 -14.49
N GLU A 80 8.91 1.57 -13.98
CA GLU A 80 10.15 1.63 -13.21
C GLU A 80 9.84 2.21 -11.83
N ILE A 81 10.61 1.84 -10.81
CA ILE A 81 10.61 2.56 -9.53
C ILE A 81 11.85 3.43 -9.52
N ASP A 82 11.65 4.74 -9.51
CA ASP A 82 12.75 5.70 -9.44
C ASP A 82 13.30 5.86 -8.01
N GLU A 83 14.35 6.67 -7.83
CA GLU A 83 14.99 6.85 -6.53
C GLU A 83 14.09 7.59 -5.51
N ASP A 84 13.24 8.52 -5.96
CA ASP A 84 12.35 9.28 -5.09
C ASP A 84 11.20 8.39 -4.60
N GLU A 85 10.61 7.60 -5.52
CA GLU A 85 9.60 6.59 -5.24
C GLU A 85 10.13 5.48 -4.33
N ALA A 86 11.35 5.00 -4.60
CA ALA A 86 11.96 3.97 -3.78
C ALA A 86 12.34 4.48 -2.39
N THR A 87 12.74 5.75 -2.26
CA THR A 87 12.98 6.36 -0.95
C THR A 87 11.66 6.48 -0.18
N TRP A 88 10.60 6.96 -0.82
CA TRP A 88 9.27 7.04 -0.20
C TRP A 88 8.77 5.67 0.26
N LEU A 89 8.83 4.65 -0.60
CA LEU A 89 8.36 3.30 -0.27
C LEU A 89 9.17 2.68 0.87
N HIS A 90 10.49 2.84 0.83
CA HIS A 90 11.37 2.38 1.90
C HIS A 90 11.01 3.02 3.25
N ASP A 91 10.79 4.34 3.27
CA ASP A 91 10.43 5.06 4.50
C ASP A 91 9.05 4.66 5.04
N LYS A 92 8.09 4.34 4.16
CA LYS A 92 6.78 3.82 4.57
C LYS A 92 6.87 2.45 5.21
N ILE A 93 7.58 1.53 4.58
CA ILE A 93 7.73 0.14 5.06
C ILE A 93 8.58 0.06 6.33
N THR A 94 9.59 0.91 6.47
CA THR A 94 10.49 0.87 7.64
C THR A 94 10.04 1.77 8.78
N GLY A 95 9.07 2.66 8.53
CA GLY A 95 8.66 3.72 9.45
C GLY A 95 7.97 3.25 10.73
N ASP A 96 7.28 2.11 10.69
CA ASP A 96 6.61 1.52 11.86
C ASP A 96 7.52 0.59 12.68
N GLY A 97 8.70 0.25 12.13
CA GLY A 97 9.72 -0.58 12.74
C GLY A 97 9.55 -2.09 12.52
N SER A 98 8.55 -2.54 11.75
CA SER A 98 8.36 -3.95 11.43
C SER A 98 7.73 -4.16 10.05
N ILE A 99 8.41 -4.90 9.18
CA ILE A 99 7.86 -5.24 7.87
C ILE A 99 6.86 -6.38 8.02
N ASP A 100 5.59 -6.12 7.75
CA ASP A 100 4.54 -7.12 7.86
C ASP A 100 4.40 -8.02 6.62
N ALA A 101 3.51 -9.02 6.69
CA ALA A 101 3.33 -9.98 5.59
C ALA A 101 2.84 -9.31 4.30
N THR A 102 1.95 -8.32 4.41
CA THR A 102 1.37 -7.61 3.28
C THR A 102 2.41 -6.70 2.62
N GLU A 103 3.24 -6.01 3.40
CA GLU A 103 4.35 -5.19 2.88
C GLU A 103 5.44 -6.04 2.21
N ARG A 104 5.75 -7.22 2.77
CA ARG A 104 6.67 -8.16 2.11
C ARG A 104 6.12 -8.65 0.78
N ASN A 105 4.82 -8.95 0.72
CA ASN A 105 4.16 -9.36 -0.50
C ASN A 105 4.12 -8.22 -1.53
N LEU A 106 3.95 -6.97 -1.10
CA LEU A 106 4.10 -5.79 -1.96
C LEU A 106 5.52 -5.70 -2.55
N LEU A 107 6.56 -5.79 -1.72
CA LEU A 107 7.95 -5.77 -2.20
C LEU A 107 8.24 -6.88 -3.21
N LEU A 108 7.74 -8.09 -2.96
CA LEU A 108 7.89 -9.21 -3.88
C LEU A 108 7.18 -8.91 -5.22
N HIS A 109 5.93 -8.46 -5.16
CA HIS A 109 5.15 -8.11 -6.35
C HIS A 109 5.84 -7.04 -7.19
N LEU A 110 6.33 -5.98 -6.56
CA LEU A 110 7.06 -4.91 -7.24
C LEU A 110 8.35 -5.41 -7.87
N SER A 111 9.11 -6.28 -7.17
CA SER A 111 10.35 -6.83 -7.70
C SER A 111 10.16 -7.72 -8.94
N GLU A 112 8.98 -8.35 -9.08
CA GLU A 112 8.65 -9.20 -10.23
C GLU A 112 8.09 -8.40 -11.41
N ARG A 113 7.46 -7.25 -11.14
CA ARG A 113 6.66 -6.50 -12.12
C ARG A 113 7.36 -5.23 -12.63
N SER A 114 8.26 -4.64 -11.86
CA SER A 114 9.02 -3.46 -12.26
C SER A 114 10.18 -3.81 -13.20
N ASN A 115 10.47 -2.92 -14.14
CA ASN A 115 11.66 -3.01 -15.00
C ASN A 115 12.93 -2.57 -14.27
N ASN A 116 12.78 -1.74 -13.24
CA ASN A 116 13.82 -1.29 -12.34
C ASN A 116 13.34 -1.38 -10.89
N PHE A 117 14.09 -2.10 -10.06
CA PHE A 117 13.83 -2.27 -8.63
C PHE A 117 15.10 -1.93 -7.84
N PRO A 118 15.15 -0.79 -7.15
CA PRO A 118 16.36 -0.35 -6.43
C PRO A 118 16.85 -1.32 -5.35
N ASP A 119 18.18 -1.39 -5.18
CA ASP A 119 18.84 -2.36 -4.30
C ASP A 119 18.40 -2.24 -2.83
N HIS A 120 18.18 -1.02 -2.32
CA HIS A 120 17.78 -0.81 -0.92
C HIS A 120 16.37 -1.34 -0.62
N LEU A 121 15.48 -1.41 -1.63
CA LEU A 121 14.20 -2.10 -1.49
C LEU A 121 14.38 -3.63 -1.52
N ALA A 122 15.31 -4.14 -2.34
CA ALA A 122 15.64 -5.56 -2.38
C ALA A 122 16.28 -6.07 -1.09
N GLU A 123 17.01 -5.22 -0.38
CA GLU A 123 17.56 -5.53 0.95
C GLU A 123 16.45 -5.78 1.99
N LEU A 124 15.29 -5.10 1.88
CA LEU A 124 14.16 -5.28 2.79
C LEU A 124 13.53 -6.68 2.69
N LEU A 125 13.51 -7.28 1.50
CA LEU A 125 13.05 -8.67 1.31
C LEU A 125 13.86 -9.69 2.12
N ASN A 126 15.11 -9.38 2.43
CA ASN A 126 16.00 -10.25 3.19
C ASN A 126 16.08 -9.88 4.68
N SER A 127 15.40 -8.80 5.09
CA SER A 127 15.36 -8.35 6.47
C SER A 127 14.37 -9.19 7.28
N ASN A 128 14.73 -9.50 8.53
CA ASN A 128 14.00 -10.39 9.45
C ASN A 128 13.24 -9.62 10.52
#